data_AF-A0A4U5JT98-F1
#
_entry.id   AF-A0A4U5JT98-F1
#
_cell.length_a   1.000
_cell.length_b   1.000
_cell.length_c   1.000
_cell.angle_alpha   90.00
_cell.angle_beta   90.00
_cell.angle_gamma   90.00
#
_symmetry.space_group_name_H-M   'P 1'
#
loop_
_entity.id
_entity.type
_entity.pdbx_description
1 polymer ?
#
loop_
_entity_poly.entity_id
_entity_poly.type
_entity_poly.pdbx_seq_one_letter_code
_entity_poly.pdbx_strand_id
1 'polypeptide(L)'
;MKRFASMALAAAVPFAAAAATTPVVMLWAPERISSDRFESHPAFDPRNGDLYFVRSSPKFEGWRIFASRCGASGWSEPVSAAFAGDGVEADPWFTADGSRLYFISSRTTDGIKRKGMDLWQVDRDANGHWGEPQRLPEPVNSSGNEWFPRLARDGWLYFGSDRPGGLGRTDIWRAREQNGRWTVENAGAALNTAADEYEPLPSPDGKTMILMAGDGLYRSERTAAGWSKRVKLPAQVNVNGSEIGAAFSPSGRTLLFARDTKGPRSGELFVWHIAGNEAWPRACPVLAKRSR
;
A
#
# COMPACT_ATOMS: atom_id res chain seq x y z
N MET A 1 -5.88 -26.69 74.93
CA MET A 1 -6.70 -26.47 73.72
C MET A 1 -5.76 -26.34 72.52
N LYS A 2 -5.72 -27.33 71.62
CA LYS A 2 -4.87 -27.34 70.42
C LYS A 2 -5.50 -26.41 69.36
N ARG A 3 -4.77 -25.39 68.90
CA ARG A 3 -5.20 -24.54 67.77
C ARG A 3 -4.83 -25.24 66.46
N PHE A 4 -5.83 -25.58 65.66
CA PHE A 4 -5.65 -26.06 64.29
C PHE A 4 -5.42 -24.87 63.37
N ALA A 5 -4.35 -24.90 62.58
CA ALA A 5 -4.13 -23.98 61.47
C ALA A 5 -4.83 -24.53 60.23
N SER A 6 -5.83 -23.82 59.72
CA SER A 6 -6.45 -24.13 58.42
C SER A 6 -5.59 -23.54 57.31
N MET A 7 -5.00 -24.41 56.51
CA MET A 7 -4.27 -24.07 55.29
C MET A 7 -5.28 -24.02 54.14
N ALA A 8 -5.53 -22.82 53.60
CA ALA A 8 -6.40 -22.64 52.44
C ALA A 8 -5.63 -23.00 51.17
N LEU A 9 -6.09 -24.04 50.47
CA LEU A 9 -5.57 -24.44 49.16
C LEU A 9 -6.17 -23.50 48.10
N ALA A 10 -5.37 -22.57 47.57
CA ALA A 10 -5.78 -21.75 46.43
C ALA A 10 -5.70 -22.62 45.16
N ALA A 11 -6.85 -22.97 44.60
CA ALA A 11 -6.92 -23.64 43.30
C ALA A 11 -6.52 -22.64 42.20
N ALA A 12 -5.38 -22.89 41.53
CA ALA A 12 -4.99 -22.15 40.35
C ALA A 12 -5.90 -22.54 39.18
N VAL A 13 -6.67 -21.57 38.67
CA VAL A 13 -7.42 -21.73 37.42
C VAL A 13 -6.42 -21.65 36.27
N PRO A 14 -6.33 -22.65 35.38
CA PRO A 14 -5.42 -22.56 34.24
C PRO A 14 -5.96 -21.53 33.26
N PHE A 15 -5.15 -20.52 32.95
CA PHE A 15 -5.39 -19.64 31.80
C PHE A 15 -5.30 -20.51 30.54
N ALA A 16 -6.43 -20.75 29.89
CA ALA A 16 -6.41 -21.34 28.55
C ALA A 16 -5.72 -20.33 27.62
N ALA A 17 -4.52 -20.67 27.16
CA ALA A 17 -3.88 -19.93 26.08
C ALA A 17 -4.78 -20.05 24.85
N ALA A 18 -5.36 -18.93 24.41
CA ALA A 18 -6.07 -18.88 23.15
C ALA A 18 -5.11 -19.36 22.05
N ALA A 19 -5.46 -20.45 21.36
CA ALA A 19 -4.69 -20.97 20.25
C ALA A 19 -4.53 -19.85 19.21
N ALA A 20 -3.28 -19.45 18.95
CA ALA A 20 -3.00 -18.47 17.91
C ALA A 20 -3.40 -19.07 16.57
N THR A 21 -4.53 -18.64 16.01
CA THR A 21 -4.97 -19.04 14.68
C THR A 21 -3.92 -18.58 13.68
N THR A 22 -3.38 -19.51 12.89
CA THR A 22 -2.43 -19.19 11.82
C THR A 22 -3.05 -18.12 10.92
N PRO A 23 -2.36 -17.00 10.67
CA PRO A 23 -2.94 -15.90 9.89
C PRO A 23 -3.18 -16.35 8.44
N VAL A 24 -4.43 -16.26 7.98
CA VAL A 24 -4.87 -16.78 6.68
C VAL A 24 -4.69 -15.72 5.59
N VAL A 25 -4.17 -16.13 4.44
CA VAL A 25 -4.17 -15.34 3.20
C VAL A 25 -5.35 -15.77 2.36
N MET A 26 -6.24 -14.84 2.01
CA MET A 26 -7.51 -15.11 1.32
C MET A 26 -7.61 -14.31 0.03
N LEU A 27 -8.14 -14.92 -1.01
CA LEU A 27 -8.49 -14.21 -2.24
C LEU A 27 -9.59 -13.18 -1.95
N TRP A 28 -9.36 -11.94 -2.38
CA TRP A 28 -10.32 -10.85 -2.38
C TRP A 28 -10.62 -10.45 -3.81
N ALA A 29 -11.66 -11.05 -4.38
CA ALA A 29 -12.05 -10.86 -5.77
C ALA A 29 -13.45 -10.23 -5.90
N PRO A 30 -13.64 -8.94 -5.55
CA PRO A 30 -14.93 -8.31 -5.65
C PRO A 30 -15.42 -8.22 -7.10
N GLU A 31 -16.73 -8.39 -7.29
CA GLU A 31 -17.39 -8.17 -8.58
C GLU A 31 -17.07 -6.77 -9.12
N ARG A 32 -16.94 -6.65 -10.46
CA ARG A 32 -16.56 -5.43 -11.22
C ARG A 32 -15.12 -4.93 -11.02
N ILE A 33 -14.48 -5.25 -9.90
CA ILE A 33 -13.07 -4.96 -9.69
C ILE A 33 -12.20 -6.05 -10.32
N SER A 34 -12.40 -7.32 -9.98
CA SER A 34 -11.60 -8.39 -10.56
C SER A 34 -12.00 -8.67 -12.01
N SER A 35 -11.04 -8.80 -12.91
CA SER A 35 -11.30 -9.10 -14.32
C SER A 35 -10.31 -10.13 -14.89
N ASP A 36 -10.18 -10.21 -16.21
CA ASP A 36 -9.13 -10.95 -16.93
C ASP A 36 -7.86 -10.09 -17.16
N ARG A 37 -7.90 -8.83 -16.74
CA ARG A 37 -6.78 -7.87 -16.75
C ARG A 37 -6.08 -7.84 -15.39
N PHE A 38 -4.92 -7.22 -15.34
CA PHE A 38 -4.10 -7.16 -14.13
C PHE A 38 -4.52 -6.03 -13.20
N GLU A 39 -5.21 -6.34 -12.10
CA GLU A 39 -5.50 -5.40 -11.02
C GLU A 39 -4.40 -5.36 -9.94
N SER A 40 -4.03 -4.16 -9.51
CA SER A 40 -2.96 -3.95 -8.51
C SER A 40 -3.03 -2.60 -7.80
N HIS A 41 -2.10 -2.36 -6.89
CA HIS A 41 -1.92 -1.08 -6.18
C HIS A 41 -3.22 -0.46 -5.65
N PRO A 42 -4.02 -1.21 -4.86
CA PRO A 42 -5.23 -0.68 -4.26
C PRO A 42 -4.92 0.48 -3.30
N ALA A 43 -5.76 1.50 -3.34
CA ALA A 43 -5.77 2.62 -2.44
C ALA A 43 -7.23 2.99 -2.14
N PHE A 44 -7.62 2.95 -0.87
CA PHE A 44 -8.95 3.35 -0.46
C PHE A 44 -8.95 4.84 -0.12
N ASP A 45 -9.91 5.58 -0.68
CA ASP A 45 -10.16 6.96 -0.32
C ASP A 45 -10.60 7.01 1.16
N PRO A 46 -9.86 7.69 2.05
CA PRO A 46 -10.18 7.70 3.48
C PRO A 46 -11.47 8.46 3.81
N ARG A 47 -12.00 9.28 2.89
CA ARG A 47 -13.20 10.11 3.11
C ARG A 47 -14.49 9.33 2.88
N ASN A 48 -14.51 8.41 1.92
CA ASN A 48 -15.73 7.72 1.49
C ASN A 48 -15.59 6.20 1.29
N GLY A 49 -14.37 5.65 1.31
CA GLY A 49 -14.11 4.23 1.11
C GLY A 49 -14.13 3.76 -0.35
N ASP A 50 -14.17 4.68 -1.32
CA ASP A 50 -14.03 4.34 -2.74
C ASP A 50 -12.65 3.71 -3.01
N LEU A 51 -12.60 2.76 -3.94
CA LEU A 51 -11.37 2.08 -4.31
C LEU A 51 -10.77 2.73 -5.55
N TYR A 52 -9.52 3.16 -5.40
CA TYR A 52 -8.63 3.47 -6.51
C TYR A 52 -7.67 2.30 -6.67
N PHE A 53 -7.41 1.87 -7.90
CA PHE A 53 -6.53 0.75 -8.17
C PHE A 53 -5.93 0.88 -9.56
N VAL A 54 -4.77 0.27 -9.77
CA VAL A 54 -4.13 0.19 -11.08
C VAL A 54 -4.72 -1.00 -11.82
N ARG A 55 -5.06 -0.80 -13.09
CA ARG A 55 -5.40 -1.87 -14.02
C ARG A 55 -4.53 -1.78 -15.27
N SER A 56 -4.00 -2.91 -15.71
CA SER A 56 -3.15 -3.03 -16.90
C SER A 56 -3.45 -4.29 -17.71
N SER A 57 -2.78 -4.46 -18.85
CA SER A 57 -2.81 -5.74 -19.57
C SER A 57 -2.30 -6.89 -18.68
N PRO A 58 -2.59 -8.17 -19.01
CA PRO A 58 -2.02 -9.32 -18.31
C PRO A 58 -0.49 -9.37 -18.33
N LYS A 59 0.16 -8.65 -19.24
CA LYS A 59 1.62 -8.50 -19.31
C LYS A 59 2.16 -7.34 -18.45
N PHE A 60 1.30 -6.75 -17.63
CA PHE A 60 1.61 -5.59 -16.78
C PHE A 60 2.01 -4.33 -17.58
N GLU A 61 1.35 -4.12 -18.73
CA GLU A 61 1.59 -2.98 -19.62
C GLU A 61 0.37 -2.04 -19.69
N GLY A 62 0.60 -0.74 -19.93
CA GLY A 62 -0.46 0.23 -20.13
C GLY A 62 -1.19 0.62 -18.85
N TRP A 63 -0.46 0.83 -17.76
CA TRP A 63 -1.03 1.17 -16.44
C TRP A 63 -1.98 2.36 -16.49
N ARG A 64 -3.11 2.18 -15.81
CA ARG A 64 -4.12 3.22 -15.62
C ARG A 64 -4.69 3.11 -14.22
N ILE A 65 -4.83 4.24 -13.53
CA ILE A 65 -5.56 4.30 -12.27
C ILE A 65 -7.06 4.37 -12.58
N PHE A 66 -7.81 3.40 -12.07
CA PHE A 66 -9.26 3.36 -12.08
C PHE A 66 -9.82 3.69 -10.70
N ALA A 67 -11.02 4.25 -10.67
CA ALA A 67 -11.81 4.48 -9.48
C ALA A 67 -13.13 3.70 -9.57
N SER A 68 -13.52 3.04 -8.48
CA SER A 68 -14.82 2.40 -8.32
C SER A 68 -15.46 2.82 -7.00
N ARG A 69 -16.74 3.19 -7.07
CA ARG A 69 -17.49 3.67 -5.91
C ARG A 69 -18.09 2.52 -5.14
N CYS A 70 -18.02 2.61 -3.81
CA CYS A 70 -18.60 1.59 -2.94
C CYS A 70 -20.01 1.99 -2.50
N GLY A 71 -21.04 1.36 -3.07
CA GLY A 71 -22.43 1.76 -2.86
C GLY A 71 -23.39 0.62 -2.50
N ALA A 72 -24.68 0.97 -2.45
CA ALA A 72 -25.80 0.07 -2.12
C ALA A 72 -25.83 -1.25 -2.92
N SER A 73 -25.37 -1.19 -4.17
CA SER A 73 -25.36 -2.29 -5.14
C SER A 73 -23.99 -2.96 -5.26
N GLY A 74 -23.08 -2.72 -4.31
CA GLY A 74 -21.68 -3.15 -4.42
C GLY A 74 -20.78 -2.08 -5.04
N TRP A 75 -19.64 -2.53 -5.55
CA TRP A 75 -18.72 -1.70 -6.32
C TRP A 75 -19.38 -1.25 -7.64
N SER A 76 -19.13 -0.02 -8.06
CA SER A 76 -19.57 0.47 -9.38
C SER A 76 -18.66 -0.08 -10.49
N GLU A 77 -19.10 0.06 -11.74
CA GLU A 77 -18.17 -0.09 -12.88
C GLU A 77 -16.95 0.84 -12.68
N PRO A 78 -15.72 0.32 -12.78
CA PRO A 78 -14.53 1.15 -12.67
C PRO A 78 -14.41 2.11 -13.84
N VAL A 79 -14.18 3.38 -13.54
CA VAL A 79 -13.89 4.42 -14.53
C VAL A 79 -12.46 4.90 -14.35
N SER A 80 -11.81 5.38 -15.41
CA SER A 80 -10.50 6.03 -15.27
C SER A 80 -10.59 7.17 -14.25
N ALA A 81 -9.56 7.31 -13.43
CA ALA A 81 -9.50 8.41 -12.46
C ALA A 81 -9.64 9.76 -13.19
N ALA A 82 -10.35 10.71 -12.58
CA ALA A 82 -10.66 11.98 -13.23
C ALA A 82 -9.41 12.82 -13.59
N PHE A 83 -8.28 12.53 -12.96
CA PHE A 83 -6.98 13.16 -13.18
C PHE A 83 -6.05 12.39 -14.15
N ALA A 84 -6.58 11.37 -14.81
CA ALA A 84 -5.90 10.60 -15.84
C ALA A 84 -5.39 11.51 -16.96
N GLY A 85 -4.14 11.32 -17.38
CA GLY A 85 -3.48 12.15 -18.40
C GLY A 85 -3.10 11.38 -19.66
N ASP A 86 -2.38 12.07 -20.55
CA ASP A 86 -1.67 11.44 -21.66
C ASP A 86 -0.52 10.57 -21.09
N GLY A 87 -0.27 9.38 -21.62
CA GLY A 87 0.70 8.44 -21.02
C GLY A 87 0.06 7.45 -20.04
N VAL A 88 0.85 6.93 -19.10
CA VAL A 88 0.43 5.93 -18.10
C VAL A 88 0.63 6.45 -16.68
N GLU A 89 -0.20 5.96 -15.76
CA GLU A 89 -0.08 6.27 -14.33
C GLU A 89 -0.35 5.05 -13.45
N ALA A 90 0.28 5.06 -12.26
CA ALA A 90 0.17 3.99 -11.29
C ALA A 90 0.37 4.51 -9.85
N ASP A 91 0.32 3.59 -8.89
CA ASP A 91 0.69 3.77 -7.48
C ASP A 91 -0.06 4.88 -6.72
N PRO A 92 -1.40 4.89 -6.73
CA PRO A 92 -2.17 5.87 -6.00
C PRO A 92 -1.90 5.79 -4.48
N TRP A 93 -1.72 6.93 -3.84
CA TRP A 93 -1.58 7.05 -2.39
C TRP A 93 -2.25 8.30 -1.86
N PHE A 94 -3.26 8.13 -1.00
CA PHE A 94 -3.96 9.24 -0.38
C PHE A 94 -3.18 9.80 0.82
N THR A 95 -3.27 11.12 1.01
CA THR A 95 -3.04 11.72 2.32
C THR A 95 -4.12 11.24 3.31
N ALA A 96 -3.80 11.27 4.61
CA ALA A 96 -4.69 10.72 5.64
C ALA A 96 -6.09 11.39 5.70
N ASP A 97 -6.17 12.65 5.28
CA ASP A 97 -7.41 13.43 5.18
C ASP A 97 -8.11 13.28 3.80
N GLY A 98 -7.47 12.59 2.85
CA GLY A 98 -7.93 12.41 1.48
C GLY A 98 -8.01 13.69 0.65
N SER A 99 -7.36 14.77 1.08
CA SER A 99 -7.33 16.04 0.34
C SER A 99 -6.36 15.99 -0.85
N ARG A 100 -5.35 15.12 -0.81
CA ARG A 100 -4.34 14.94 -1.85
C ARG A 100 -4.14 13.47 -2.17
N LEU A 101 -3.83 13.19 -3.43
CA LEU A 101 -3.36 11.88 -3.89
C LEU A 101 -1.99 12.04 -4.56
N TYR A 102 -1.03 11.24 -4.11
CA TYR A 102 0.26 11.04 -4.77
C TYR A 102 0.17 9.84 -5.71
N PHE A 103 0.88 9.90 -6.82
CA PHE A 103 0.92 8.82 -7.81
C PHE A 103 2.15 8.98 -8.71
N ILE A 104 2.40 7.99 -9.57
CA ILE A 104 3.46 8.08 -10.58
C ILE A 104 2.90 8.22 -11.98
N SER A 105 3.61 8.92 -12.86
CA SER A 105 3.13 9.12 -14.23
C SER A 105 4.24 9.50 -15.23
N SER A 106 4.06 9.05 -16.47
CA SER A 106 4.87 9.41 -17.66
C SER A 106 4.21 10.47 -18.55
N ARG A 107 3.22 11.19 -18.00
CA ARG A 107 2.51 12.26 -18.70
C ARG A 107 3.42 13.38 -19.16
N THR A 108 2.98 14.07 -20.21
CA THR A 108 3.70 15.20 -20.77
C THR A 108 3.65 16.38 -19.80
N THR A 109 4.77 17.08 -19.65
CA THR A 109 4.86 18.34 -18.89
C THR A 109 5.50 19.39 -19.77
N ASP A 110 4.95 20.59 -19.82
CA ASP A 110 5.52 21.72 -20.56
C ASP A 110 5.82 21.38 -22.03
N GLY A 111 4.97 20.53 -22.64
CA GLY A 111 5.14 20.03 -24.00
C GLY A 111 6.24 18.98 -24.19
N ILE A 112 6.93 18.57 -23.12
CA ILE A 112 8.01 17.58 -23.15
C ILE A 112 7.48 16.23 -22.70
N LYS A 113 7.57 15.23 -23.60
CA LYS A 113 7.28 13.85 -23.26
C LYS A 113 8.38 13.29 -22.35
N ARG A 114 8.02 12.92 -21.13
CA ARG A 114 8.94 12.30 -20.18
C ARG A 114 9.22 10.85 -20.59
N LYS A 115 10.49 10.44 -20.46
CA LYS A 115 10.93 9.07 -20.79
C LYS A 115 10.69 8.07 -19.66
N GLY A 116 10.69 8.55 -18.42
CA GLY A 116 10.52 7.73 -17.21
C GLY A 116 9.24 8.06 -16.45
N MET A 117 9.08 7.40 -15.31
CA MET A 117 8.03 7.67 -14.34
C MET A 117 8.51 8.71 -13.34
N ASP A 118 7.75 9.80 -13.21
CA ASP A 118 7.97 10.81 -12.17
C ASP A 118 6.92 10.66 -11.06
N LEU A 119 7.19 11.20 -9.88
CA LEU A 119 6.21 11.41 -8.81
C LEU A 119 5.37 12.66 -9.08
N TRP A 120 4.07 12.51 -8.87
CA TRP A 120 3.05 13.53 -9.04
C TRP A 120 2.16 13.61 -7.79
N GLN A 121 1.49 14.75 -7.65
CA GLN A 121 0.39 14.93 -6.72
C GLN A 121 -0.81 15.56 -7.41
N VAL A 122 -2.01 15.32 -6.89
CA VAL A 122 -3.22 16.02 -7.27
C VAL A 122 -4.03 16.37 -6.02
N ASP A 123 -4.44 17.62 -5.93
CA ASP A 123 -5.27 18.13 -4.84
C ASP A 123 -6.75 18.04 -5.19
N ARG A 124 -7.58 17.81 -4.18
CA ARG A 124 -9.03 17.81 -4.28
C ARG A 124 -9.59 19.10 -3.69
N ASP A 125 -10.52 19.72 -4.40
CA ASP A 125 -11.24 20.88 -3.89
C ASP A 125 -12.20 20.51 -2.73
N ALA A 126 -12.82 21.54 -2.14
CA ALA A 126 -13.78 21.36 -1.04
C ALA A 126 -15.04 20.57 -1.44
N ASN A 127 -15.39 20.56 -2.73
CA ASN A 127 -16.56 19.85 -3.29
C ASN A 127 -16.25 18.39 -3.64
N GLY A 128 -14.97 18.01 -3.56
CA GLY A 128 -14.54 16.67 -3.84
C GLY A 128 -14.02 16.44 -5.27
N HIS A 129 -13.86 17.48 -6.07
CA HIS A 129 -13.31 17.38 -7.42
C HIS A 129 -11.79 17.40 -7.40
N TRP A 130 -11.18 16.50 -8.15
CA TRP A 130 -9.73 16.54 -8.39
C TRP A 130 -9.37 17.74 -9.28
N GLY A 131 -8.35 18.48 -8.89
CA GLY A 131 -7.78 19.56 -9.69
C GLY A 131 -6.75 19.07 -10.71
N GLU A 132 -5.93 20.00 -11.18
CA GLU A 132 -4.86 19.73 -12.13
C GLU A 132 -3.66 19.06 -11.45
N PRO A 133 -3.21 17.88 -11.92
CA PRO A 133 -2.06 17.20 -11.34
C PRO A 133 -0.77 17.97 -11.52
N GLN A 134 0.04 17.98 -10.48
CA GLN A 134 1.31 18.69 -10.40
C GLN A 134 2.45 17.69 -10.26
N ARG A 135 3.45 17.80 -11.13
CA ARG A 135 4.69 17.03 -11.01
C ARG A 135 5.45 17.53 -9.78
N LEU A 136 5.97 16.63 -8.95
CA LEU A 136 6.80 17.05 -7.83
C LEU A 136 8.12 17.66 -8.35
N PRO A 137 8.65 18.68 -7.68
CA PRO A 137 9.85 19.37 -8.15
C PRO A 137 11.10 18.54 -7.85
N GLU A 138 12.17 18.86 -8.54
CA GLU A 138 13.52 18.47 -8.21
C GLU A 138 13.90 19.04 -6.83
N PRO A 139 14.67 18.31 -6.01
CA PRO A 139 15.30 17.01 -6.29
C PRO A 139 14.42 15.78 -5.98
N VAL A 140 13.10 15.95 -5.73
CA VAL A 140 12.20 14.81 -5.45
C VAL A 140 12.13 13.89 -6.65
N ASN A 141 11.89 14.43 -7.84
CA ASN A 141 12.11 13.71 -9.09
C ASN A 141 13.57 13.85 -9.55
N SER A 142 14.06 12.88 -10.31
CA SER A 142 15.45 12.83 -10.76
C SER A 142 15.59 12.51 -12.24
N SER A 143 16.82 12.23 -12.70
CA SER A 143 17.05 11.69 -14.05
C SER A 143 16.68 10.20 -14.16
N GLY A 144 16.48 9.53 -13.02
CA GLY A 144 15.98 8.17 -12.95
C GLY A 144 14.47 8.12 -13.04
N ASN A 145 13.93 6.95 -12.77
CA ASN A 145 12.52 6.73 -12.50
C ASN A 145 12.27 6.80 -11.00
N GLU A 146 11.04 7.20 -10.66
CA GLU A 146 10.50 7.15 -9.32
C GLU A 146 9.20 6.33 -9.30
N TRP A 147 9.02 5.54 -8.23
CA TRP A 147 7.91 4.63 -8.08
C TRP A 147 7.35 4.63 -6.66
N PHE A 148 6.09 4.23 -6.49
CA PHE A 148 5.48 3.92 -5.20
C PHE A 148 5.57 5.02 -4.13
N PRO A 149 5.08 6.25 -4.40
CA PRO A 149 5.09 7.32 -3.42
C PRO A 149 4.22 6.98 -2.21
N ARG A 150 4.81 6.87 -1.03
CA ARG A 150 4.12 6.65 0.25
C ARG A 150 4.47 7.72 1.27
N LEU A 151 3.53 8.64 1.51
CA LEU A 151 3.65 9.61 2.59
C LEU A 151 3.44 8.93 3.95
N ALA A 152 4.46 8.94 4.79
CA ALA A 152 4.42 8.48 6.16
C ALA A 152 3.95 9.58 7.13
N ARG A 153 3.47 9.19 8.32
CA ARG A 153 3.01 10.13 9.36
C ARG A 153 4.11 11.03 9.92
N ASP A 154 5.37 10.62 9.82
CA ASP A 154 6.52 11.44 10.24
C ASP A 154 6.87 12.55 9.22
N GLY A 155 6.08 12.67 8.14
CA GLY A 155 6.23 13.69 7.11
C GLY A 155 7.22 13.32 6.01
N TRP A 156 7.79 12.12 6.04
CA TRP A 156 8.63 11.61 4.96
C TRP A 156 7.78 10.97 3.86
N LEU A 157 8.03 11.37 2.62
CA LEU A 157 7.53 10.69 1.42
C LEU A 157 8.56 9.64 1.00
N TYR A 158 8.27 8.36 1.23
CA TYR A 158 9.10 7.24 0.77
C TYR A 158 8.75 6.87 -0.67
N PHE A 159 9.72 6.44 -1.46
CA PHE A 159 9.52 6.00 -2.85
C PHE A 159 10.69 5.12 -3.30
N GLY A 160 10.48 4.27 -4.30
CA GLY A 160 11.55 3.55 -4.99
C GLY A 160 12.18 4.43 -6.07
N SER A 161 13.49 4.33 -6.31
CA SER A 161 14.13 5.05 -7.42
C SER A 161 15.44 4.40 -7.85
N ASP A 162 15.72 4.46 -9.15
CA ASP A 162 17.00 4.05 -9.77
C ASP A 162 17.99 5.22 -9.93
N ARG A 163 17.77 6.31 -9.17
CA ARG A 163 18.66 7.47 -9.16
C ARG A 163 20.07 7.10 -8.68
N PRO A 164 21.11 7.82 -9.14
CA PRO A 164 22.48 7.62 -8.68
C PRO A 164 22.65 7.85 -7.17
N GLY A 165 23.59 7.11 -6.56
CA GLY A 165 23.94 7.22 -5.14
C GLY A 165 23.28 6.20 -4.22
N GLY A 166 22.57 5.21 -4.78
CA GLY A 166 22.04 4.06 -4.06
C GLY A 166 23.07 2.96 -3.78
N LEU A 167 22.63 1.91 -3.10
CA LEU A 167 23.36 0.69 -2.79
C LEU A 167 23.16 -0.38 -3.88
N GLY A 168 21.98 -0.43 -4.49
CA GLY A 168 21.62 -1.30 -5.61
C GLY A 168 21.26 -0.52 -6.88
N ARG A 169 20.57 -1.18 -7.82
CA ARG A 169 20.08 -0.53 -9.04
C ARG A 169 18.77 0.22 -8.80
N THR A 170 17.89 -0.30 -7.95
CA THR A 170 16.73 0.43 -7.44
C THR A 170 16.71 0.34 -5.93
N ASP A 171 16.58 1.49 -5.27
CA ASP A 171 16.64 1.62 -3.83
C ASP A 171 15.38 2.33 -3.31
N ILE A 172 15.10 2.18 -2.01
CA ILE A 172 14.16 3.04 -1.29
C ILE A 172 14.84 4.37 -0.95
N TRP A 173 14.20 5.45 -1.36
CA TRP A 173 14.56 6.83 -1.03
C TRP A 173 13.44 7.48 -0.23
N ARG A 174 13.74 8.60 0.40
CA ARG A 174 12.74 9.43 1.06
C ARG A 174 12.99 10.91 0.86
N ALA A 175 11.89 11.66 0.73
CA ALA A 175 11.89 13.10 0.58
C ALA A 175 11.11 13.77 1.71
N ARG A 176 11.55 14.95 2.13
CA ARG A 176 10.78 15.81 3.04
C ARG A 176 10.94 17.26 2.66
N GLU A 177 9.82 17.96 2.69
CA GLU A 177 9.72 19.39 2.45
C GLU A 177 9.80 20.13 3.79
N GLN A 178 10.65 21.16 3.85
CA GLN A 178 10.75 22.08 4.97
C GLN A 178 10.98 23.50 4.43
N ASN A 179 10.09 24.44 4.75
CA ASN A 179 10.18 25.85 4.38
C ASN A 179 10.35 26.10 2.86
N GLY A 180 9.57 25.40 2.04
CA GLY A 180 9.60 25.44 0.58
C GLY A 180 10.73 24.62 -0.04
N ARG A 181 11.56 23.93 0.75
CA ARG A 181 12.74 23.21 0.26
C ARG A 181 12.62 21.72 0.50
N TRP A 182 12.79 20.96 -0.57
CA TRP A 182 12.87 19.50 -0.51
C TRP A 182 14.28 19.03 -0.18
N THR A 183 14.35 18.07 0.73
CA THR A 183 15.54 17.26 1.02
C THR A 183 15.24 15.83 0.62
N VAL A 184 16.21 15.16 0.00
CA VAL A 184 16.06 13.78 -0.45
C VAL A 184 17.29 12.99 -0.04
N GLU A 185 17.06 11.79 0.48
CA GLU A 185 18.12 10.91 0.95
C GLU A 185 17.78 9.44 0.72
N ASN A 186 18.82 8.63 0.57
CA ASN A 186 18.69 7.18 0.54
C ASN A 186 18.21 6.68 1.91
N ALA A 187 17.27 5.73 1.94
CA ALA A 187 16.69 5.26 3.20
C ALA A 187 17.63 4.36 4.03
N GLY A 188 18.83 4.06 3.51
CA GLY A 188 19.93 3.41 4.21
C GLY A 188 19.90 1.89 4.15
N ALA A 189 21.04 1.28 4.52
CA ALA A 189 21.30 -0.17 4.39
C ALA A 189 20.43 -1.10 5.27
N ALA A 190 19.60 -0.53 6.14
CA ALA A 190 18.59 -1.29 6.88
C ALA A 190 17.42 -1.71 5.97
N LEU A 191 17.04 -0.81 5.05
CA LEU A 191 15.98 -1.02 4.07
C LEU A 191 16.54 -1.43 2.70
N ASN A 192 17.70 -0.89 2.31
CA ASN A 192 18.31 -1.12 0.99
C ASN A 192 19.45 -2.14 1.03
N THR A 193 19.67 -2.84 -0.07
CA THR A 193 20.77 -3.80 -0.24
C THR A 193 21.47 -3.58 -1.59
N ALA A 194 22.34 -4.49 -2.00
CA ALA A 194 22.91 -4.48 -3.36
C ALA A 194 21.93 -5.05 -4.42
N ALA A 195 20.80 -5.63 -3.99
CA ALA A 195 19.72 -6.07 -4.86
C ALA A 195 18.73 -4.92 -5.12
N ASP A 196 17.62 -5.20 -5.79
CA ASP A 196 16.60 -4.19 -6.08
C ASP A 196 15.51 -4.15 -4.99
N GLU A 197 15.22 -2.94 -4.53
CA GLU A 197 14.11 -2.60 -3.65
C GLU A 197 13.15 -1.64 -4.35
N TYR A 198 11.85 -1.95 -4.34
CA TYR A 198 10.88 -1.25 -5.18
C TYR A 198 9.86 -0.48 -4.35
N GLU A 199 9.01 -1.20 -3.61
CA GLU A 199 7.79 -0.62 -3.05
C GLU A 199 7.92 -0.41 -1.54
N PRO A 200 8.11 0.81 -1.02
CA PRO A 200 7.94 1.02 0.41
C PRO A 200 6.45 1.06 0.76
N LEU A 201 6.11 0.68 1.99
CA LEU A 201 4.79 0.85 2.59
C LEU A 201 4.93 1.01 4.11
N PRO A 202 5.00 2.25 4.61
CA PRO A 202 4.99 2.51 6.05
C PRO A 202 3.62 2.15 6.64
N SER A 203 3.62 1.55 7.84
CA SER A 203 2.40 1.22 8.57
C SER A 203 1.69 2.48 9.06
N PRO A 204 0.36 2.42 9.29
CA PRO A 204 -0.40 3.56 9.80
C PRO A 204 0.11 4.10 11.13
N ASP A 205 0.73 3.27 11.98
CA ASP A 205 1.32 3.70 13.25
C ASP A 205 2.81 4.13 13.13
N GLY A 206 3.39 4.04 11.93
CA GLY A 206 4.78 4.39 11.64
C GLY A 206 5.83 3.44 12.24
N LYS A 207 5.42 2.32 12.82
CA LYS A 207 6.32 1.38 13.51
C LYS A 207 6.85 0.26 12.62
N THR A 208 6.23 -0.01 11.49
CA THR A 208 6.61 -1.08 10.58
C THR A 208 6.71 -0.53 9.15
N MET A 209 7.66 -1.02 8.37
CA MET A 209 7.76 -0.82 6.93
C MET A 209 7.56 -2.18 6.26
N ILE A 210 6.61 -2.28 5.36
CA ILE A 210 6.57 -3.37 4.38
C ILE A 210 7.32 -2.89 3.15
N LEU A 211 8.10 -3.77 2.53
CA LEU A 211 8.69 -3.46 1.24
C LEU A 211 8.68 -4.63 0.26
N MET A 212 8.38 -4.35 -1.01
CA MET A 212 8.66 -5.30 -2.09
C MET A 212 10.12 -5.16 -2.50
N ALA A 213 10.87 -6.26 -2.42
CA ALA A 213 12.28 -6.31 -2.78
C ALA A 213 12.63 -7.70 -3.31
N GLY A 214 13.46 -7.77 -4.35
CA GLY A 214 13.92 -9.03 -4.93
C GLY A 214 12.80 -10.02 -5.25
N ASP A 215 12.56 -10.97 -4.34
CA ASP A 215 11.72 -12.15 -4.49
C ASP A 215 10.48 -12.17 -3.57
N GLY A 216 9.99 -11.00 -3.15
CA GLY A 216 8.69 -10.85 -2.48
C GLY A 216 8.63 -9.67 -1.51
N LEU A 217 7.72 -9.78 -0.54
CA LEU A 217 7.48 -8.80 0.51
C LEU A 217 8.34 -9.09 1.76
N TYR A 218 8.91 -8.02 2.30
CA TYR A 218 9.73 -7.98 3.49
C TYR A 218 9.13 -7.01 4.51
N ARG A 219 9.54 -7.15 5.77
CA ARG A 219 9.14 -6.31 6.90
C ARG A 219 10.36 -5.75 7.62
N SER A 220 10.32 -4.49 8.00
CA SER A 220 11.30 -3.83 8.88
C SER A 220 10.58 -3.09 10.01
N GLU A 221 11.19 -3.04 11.20
CA GLU A 221 10.64 -2.35 12.37
C GLU A 221 11.36 -1.03 12.62
N ARG A 222 10.60 -0.02 13.08
CA ARG A 222 11.15 1.22 13.58
C ARG A 222 11.71 1.00 14.98
N THR A 223 12.99 1.31 15.15
CA THR A 223 13.70 1.27 16.43
C THR A 223 14.19 2.67 16.82
N ALA A 224 14.76 2.82 18.01
CA ALA A 224 15.40 4.07 18.42
C ALA A 224 16.58 4.47 17.51
N ALA A 225 17.24 3.50 16.87
CA ALA A 225 18.36 3.72 15.95
C ALA A 225 17.92 3.91 14.48
N GLY A 226 16.62 3.91 14.19
CA GLY A 226 16.09 3.92 12.83
C GLY A 226 15.43 2.59 12.45
N TRP A 227 15.31 2.31 11.15
CA TRP A 227 14.74 1.06 10.65
C TRP A 227 15.65 -0.13 10.98
N SER A 228 15.07 -1.26 11.35
CA SER A 228 15.79 -2.52 11.53
C SER A 228 16.16 -3.12 10.17
N LYS A 229 17.10 -4.08 10.14
CA LYS A 229 17.29 -4.92 8.97
C LYS A 229 15.95 -5.59 8.62
N ARG A 230 15.60 -5.58 7.33
CA ARG A 230 14.39 -6.22 6.83
C ARG A 230 14.43 -7.75 6.97
N VAL A 231 13.27 -8.35 7.19
CA VAL A 231 13.05 -9.80 7.29
C VAL A 231 11.97 -10.21 6.29
N LYS A 232 12.18 -11.29 5.56
CA LYS A 232 11.22 -11.76 4.55
C LYS A 232 9.91 -12.20 5.22
N LEU A 233 8.78 -11.82 4.65
CA LEU A 233 7.48 -12.30 5.14
C LEU A 233 7.30 -13.81 4.88
N PRO A 234 6.43 -14.50 5.65
CA PRO A 234 6.23 -15.94 5.53
C PRO A 234 5.78 -16.40 4.14
N ALA A 235 6.01 -17.67 3.81
CA ALA A 235 5.71 -18.25 2.50
C ALA A 235 4.23 -18.20 2.10
N GLN A 236 3.30 -18.11 3.06
CA GLN A 236 1.88 -17.90 2.76
C GLN A 236 1.60 -16.55 2.09
N VAL A 237 2.43 -15.54 2.38
CA VAL A 237 2.40 -14.22 1.74
C VAL A 237 3.24 -14.29 0.47
N ASN A 238 4.50 -14.71 0.58
CA ASN A 238 5.44 -14.80 -0.54
C ASN A 238 5.34 -16.13 -1.27
N VAL A 239 4.34 -16.26 -2.15
CA VAL A 239 4.07 -17.53 -2.83
C VAL A 239 4.92 -17.68 -4.08
N ASN A 240 5.05 -16.62 -4.87
CA ASN A 240 5.79 -16.67 -6.13
C ASN A 240 6.64 -15.42 -6.41
N GLY A 241 6.73 -14.48 -5.46
CA GLY A 241 7.56 -13.28 -5.58
C GLY A 241 6.94 -12.18 -6.45
N SER A 242 5.68 -12.33 -6.87
CA SER A 242 4.93 -11.31 -7.62
C SER A 242 3.97 -10.50 -6.73
N GLU A 243 4.14 -10.58 -5.41
CA GLU A 243 3.34 -9.82 -4.47
C GLU A 243 3.68 -8.33 -4.51
N ILE A 244 2.78 -7.53 -5.09
CA ILE A 244 2.98 -6.11 -5.39
C ILE A 244 1.81 -5.24 -4.94
N GLY A 245 2.03 -3.93 -4.90
CA GLY A 245 1.04 -2.92 -4.60
C GLY A 245 0.40 -3.05 -3.22
N ALA A 246 1.18 -3.46 -2.22
CA ALA A 246 0.63 -3.69 -0.89
C ALA A 246 -0.03 -2.43 -0.30
N ALA A 247 -1.09 -2.61 0.49
CA ALA A 247 -1.80 -1.57 1.22
C ALA A 247 -2.23 -2.07 2.60
N PHE A 248 -2.04 -1.23 3.61
CA PHE A 248 -2.53 -1.50 4.95
C PHE A 248 -4.00 -1.12 5.11
N SER A 249 -4.73 -1.93 5.87
CA SER A 249 -5.92 -1.47 6.59
C SER A 249 -5.61 -0.25 7.45
N PRO A 250 -6.61 0.62 7.75
CA PRO A 250 -6.41 1.76 8.64
C PRO A 250 -5.86 1.39 10.03
N SER A 251 -6.18 0.19 10.53
CA SER A 251 -5.66 -0.31 11.82
C SER A 251 -4.26 -0.91 11.73
N GLY A 252 -3.73 -1.13 10.52
CA GLY A 252 -2.44 -1.79 10.28
C GLY A 252 -2.42 -3.30 10.53
N ARG A 253 -3.56 -3.91 10.87
CA ARG A 253 -3.65 -5.34 11.23
C ARG A 253 -3.90 -6.26 10.04
N THR A 254 -4.29 -5.69 8.91
CA THR A 254 -4.55 -6.40 7.65
C THR A 254 -3.75 -5.76 6.52
N LEU A 255 -3.20 -6.59 5.63
CA LEU A 255 -2.59 -6.20 4.37
C LEU A 255 -3.44 -6.69 3.20
N LEU A 256 -3.59 -5.84 2.19
CA LEU A 256 -4.10 -6.18 0.86
C LEU A 256 -2.95 -6.05 -0.13
N PHE A 257 -2.76 -7.00 -1.03
CA PHE A 257 -1.73 -6.93 -2.08
C PHE A 257 -2.18 -7.68 -3.32
N ALA A 258 -1.62 -7.34 -4.47
CA ALA A 258 -1.84 -8.07 -5.71
C ALA A 258 -0.83 -9.20 -5.86
N ARG A 259 -1.24 -10.28 -6.55
CA ARG A 259 -0.35 -11.38 -6.94
C ARG A 259 -0.70 -11.81 -8.35
N ASP A 260 0.33 -12.07 -9.16
CA ASP A 260 0.15 -12.74 -10.44
C ASP A 260 0.08 -14.25 -10.23
N THR A 261 -1.12 -14.81 -10.26
CA THR A 261 -1.30 -16.26 -10.10
C THR A 261 -1.01 -17.05 -11.38
N LYS A 262 -0.65 -16.37 -12.48
CA LYS A 262 -0.52 -16.96 -13.83
C LYS A 262 -1.79 -17.70 -14.30
N GLY A 263 -2.92 -17.40 -13.67
CA GLY A 263 -4.24 -17.94 -14.01
C GLY A 263 -4.94 -17.12 -15.10
N PRO A 264 -6.19 -17.49 -15.46
CA PRO A 264 -6.98 -16.75 -16.44
C PRO A 264 -7.38 -15.34 -15.96
N ARG A 265 -7.23 -15.06 -14.66
CA ARG A 265 -7.36 -13.74 -14.04
C ARG A 265 -5.99 -13.43 -13.45
N SER A 266 -5.18 -12.61 -14.12
CA SER A 266 -3.89 -12.14 -13.59
C SER A 266 -4.13 -10.85 -12.78
N GLY A 267 -3.37 -10.60 -11.71
CA GLY A 267 -3.60 -9.44 -10.84
C GLY A 267 -4.73 -9.64 -9.83
N GLU A 268 -4.68 -10.76 -9.11
CA GLU A 268 -5.65 -11.06 -8.06
C GLU A 268 -5.24 -10.39 -6.76
N LEU A 269 -6.21 -9.79 -6.05
CA LEU A 269 -5.97 -9.14 -4.77
C LEU A 269 -6.16 -10.16 -3.65
N PHE A 270 -5.23 -10.19 -2.70
CA PHE A 270 -5.23 -11.08 -1.55
C PHE A 270 -5.18 -10.30 -0.25
N VAL A 271 -5.93 -10.78 0.73
CA VAL A 271 -6.00 -10.22 2.08
C VAL A 271 -5.23 -11.14 3.02
N TRP A 272 -4.30 -10.56 3.77
CA TRP A 272 -3.59 -11.22 4.85
C TRP A 272 -3.88 -10.53 6.18
N HIS A 273 -4.51 -11.25 7.09
CA HIS A 273 -4.71 -10.78 8.47
C HIS A 273 -3.44 -11.02 9.28
N ILE A 274 -2.66 -9.98 9.53
CA ILE A 274 -1.40 -10.06 10.29
C ILE A 274 -1.70 -10.42 11.75
N ALA A 275 -2.70 -9.77 12.35
CA ALA A 275 -3.04 -9.93 13.76
C ALA A 275 -4.54 -9.75 14.05
N GLY A 276 -5.17 -10.82 14.51
CA GLY A 276 -6.60 -10.87 14.81
C GLY A 276 -7.47 -10.75 13.56
N ASN A 277 -8.78 -10.91 13.73
CA ASN A 277 -9.73 -10.75 12.64
C ASN A 277 -10.16 -9.28 12.53
N GLU A 278 -10.20 -8.78 11.30
CA GLU A 278 -10.69 -7.46 10.94
C GLU A 278 -11.52 -7.56 9.66
N ALA A 279 -12.69 -6.94 9.64
CA ALA A 279 -13.50 -6.84 8.43
C ALA A 279 -12.96 -5.74 7.50
N TRP A 280 -11.79 -5.99 6.92
CA TRP A 280 -11.17 -5.11 5.92
C TRP A 280 -10.53 -5.95 4.78
N PRO A 281 -10.69 -5.56 3.51
CA PRO A 281 -11.43 -4.41 2.99
C PRO A 281 -12.91 -4.43 3.35
N ARG A 282 -13.48 -3.25 3.60
CA ARG A 282 -14.89 -3.14 3.98
C ARG A 282 -15.75 -3.60 2.81
N ALA A 283 -16.78 -4.40 3.11
CA ALA A 283 -17.83 -4.68 2.14
C ALA A 283 -18.62 -3.39 1.87
N CYS A 284 -19.08 -3.21 0.62
CA CYS A 284 -19.97 -2.10 0.32
C CYS A 284 -21.28 -2.26 1.08
N PRO A 285 -21.87 -1.14 1.55
CA PRO A 285 -23.10 -1.20 2.31
C PRO A 285 -24.20 -1.80 1.44
N VAL A 286 -24.68 -3.00 1.73
CA VAL A 286 -25.80 -3.59 1.00
C VAL A 286 -27.09 -3.07 1.61
N LEU A 287 -27.98 -2.49 0.80
CA LEU A 287 -29.34 -2.20 1.28
C LEU A 287 -30.00 -3.53 1.66
N ALA A 288 -30.36 -3.69 2.94
CA ALA A 288 -31.18 -4.82 3.36
C ALA A 288 -32.44 -4.83 2.47
N LYS A 289 -32.62 -5.90 1.68
CA LYS A 289 -33.86 -6.11 0.94
C LYS A 289 -34.98 -6.11 1.98
N ARG A 290 -35.79 -5.05 2.03
CA ARG A 290 -37.06 -5.09 2.76
C ARG A 290 -37.87 -6.20 2.09
N SER A 291 -38.08 -7.30 2.81
CA SER A 291 -39.06 -8.31 2.43
C SER A 291 -40.39 -7.59 2.22
N ARG A 292 -40.89 -7.64 0.99
CA ARG A 292 -42.29 -7.30 0.71
C ARG A 292 -43.15 -8.50 1.07
#